data_AF-A8ZNJ3-F1
#
_entry.id   AF-A8ZNJ3-F1
#
_cell.length_a   1.000
_cell.length_b   1.000
_cell.length_c   1.000
_cell.angle_alpha   90.00
_cell.angle_beta   90.00
_cell.angle_gamma   90.00
#
_symmetry.space_group_name_H-M   'P 1'
#
loop_
_entity.id
_entity.type
_entity.pdbx_description
1 polymer ?
#
loop_
_entity_poly.entity_id
_entity_poly.type
_entity_poly.pdbx_seq_one_letter_code
_entity_poly.pdbx_strand_id
1 'polypeptide(L)'
;MKKIKELKSEVFVLLNVTSTIQLKKEYKSIASGKDFRFKKTWIELLESLTKCIDLKASAKVIKQSMHRVGRAVGNSYQQTEEQIATIKERVRLKKIAQGKDRLVGGGI
;
A
#
# COMPACT_ATOMS: atom_id res chain seq x y z
N MET A 1 -18.18 1.46 -25.81
CA MET A 1 -16.99 2.25 -25.43
C MET A 1 -17.46 3.42 -24.55
N LYS A 2 -17.05 3.49 -23.27
CA LYS A 2 -17.57 4.50 -22.32
C LYS A 2 -17.32 5.94 -22.78
N LYS A 3 -18.26 6.85 -22.54
CA LYS A 3 -18.13 8.29 -22.83
C LYS A 3 -17.32 9.00 -21.74
N ILE A 4 -16.72 10.16 -22.05
CA ILE A 4 -16.00 10.97 -21.04
C ILE A 4 -16.88 11.31 -19.83
N LYS A 5 -18.18 11.59 -20.05
CA LYS A 5 -19.11 11.91 -18.96
C LYS A 5 -19.27 10.75 -17.97
N GLU A 6 -19.34 9.52 -18.48
CA GLU A 6 -19.44 8.30 -17.65
C GLU A 6 -18.16 8.10 -16.84
N LEU A 7 -16.98 8.21 -17.48
CA LEU A 7 -15.69 8.10 -16.80
C LEU A 7 -15.52 9.14 -15.69
N LYS A 8 -15.96 10.38 -15.92
CA LYS A 8 -15.97 11.44 -14.90
C LYS A 8 -16.85 11.06 -13.73
N SER A 9 -18.08 10.61 -14.01
CA SER A 9 -19.03 10.23 -12.97
C SER A 9 -18.49 9.11 -12.09
N GLU A 10 -17.85 8.09 -12.67
CA GLU A 10 -17.26 6.99 -11.91
C GLU A 10 -16.12 7.48 -11.01
N VAL A 11 -15.19 8.27 -11.55
CA VAL A 11 -14.10 8.85 -10.75
C VAL A 11 -14.64 9.73 -9.61
N PHE A 12 -15.67 10.51 -9.88
CA PHE A 12 -16.32 11.39 -8.91
C PHE A 12 -16.97 10.62 -7.77
N VAL A 13 -17.67 9.52 -8.08
CA VAL A 13 -18.25 8.62 -7.09
C VAL A 13 -17.15 7.95 -6.25
N LEU A 14 -16.11 7.41 -6.89
CA LEU A 14 -15.03 6.71 -6.19
C LEU A 14 -14.23 7.60 -5.23
N LEU A 15 -14.06 8.87 -5.58
CA LEU A 15 -13.30 9.85 -4.80
C LEU A 15 -14.19 10.78 -3.95
N ASN A 16 -15.50 10.59 -4.00
CA ASN A 16 -16.50 11.43 -3.33
C ASN A 16 -16.33 12.93 -3.62
N VAL A 17 -16.15 13.27 -4.90
CA VAL A 17 -16.04 14.66 -5.38
C VAL A 17 -17.09 14.93 -6.44
N THR A 18 -17.48 16.19 -6.62
CA THR A 18 -18.55 16.56 -7.57
C THR A 18 -18.02 17.25 -8.83
N SER A 19 -16.75 17.67 -8.82
CA SER A 19 -16.16 18.41 -9.94
C SER A 19 -14.68 18.14 -10.11
N THR A 20 -14.16 18.41 -11.32
CA THR A 20 -12.72 18.33 -11.61
C THR A 20 -11.92 19.34 -10.80
N ILE A 21 -12.51 20.49 -10.43
CA ILE A 21 -11.86 21.51 -9.59
C ILE A 21 -11.65 20.94 -8.18
N GLN A 22 -12.69 20.34 -7.61
CA GLN A 22 -12.63 19.69 -6.30
C GLN A 22 -11.64 18.52 -6.31
N LEU A 23 -11.67 17.68 -7.35
CA LEU A 23 -10.69 16.62 -7.58
C LEU A 23 -9.25 17.15 -7.53
N LYS A 24 -8.95 18.24 -8.27
CA LYS A 24 -7.62 18.85 -8.30
C LYS A 24 -7.22 19.48 -6.96
N LYS A 25 -8.18 19.96 -6.17
CA LYS A 25 -7.93 20.59 -4.87
C LYS A 25 -7.65 19.55 -3.79
N GLU A 26 -8.49 18.54 -3.68
CA GLU A 26 -8.43 17.53 -2.61
C GLU A 26 -7.44 16.41 -2.92
N TYR A 27 -7.28 16.05 -4.20
CA TYR A 27 -6.41 14.96 -4.65
C TYR A 27 -5.27 15.45 -5.53
N LYS A 28 -4.57 16.51 -5.10
CA LYS A 28 -3.43 17.10 -5.83
C LYS A 28 -2.39 16.05 -6.25
N SER A 29 -2.07 15.10 -5.38
CA SER A 29 -1.08 14.04 -5.66
C SER A 29 -1.45 13.18 -6.87
N ILE A 30 -2.74 13.02 -7.15
CA ILE A 30 -3.26 12.17 -8.23
C ILE A 30 -3.60 12.98 -9.49
N ALA A 31 -3.95 14.27 -9.30
CA ALA A 31 -4.45 15.15 -10.34
C ALA A 31 -3.43 16.17 -10.87
N SER A 32 -2.31 16.39 -10.17
CA SER A 32 -1.26 17.33 -10.59
C SER A 32 -0.59 16.86 -11.89
N GLY A 33 -0.32 17.80 -12.80
CA GLY A 33 0.29 17.52 -14.10
C GLY A 33 -0.59 16.78 -15.11
N LYS A 34 -1.84 16.43 -14.76
CA LYS A 34 -2.77 15.71 -15.65
C LYS A 34 -3.71 16.65 -16.39
N ASP A 35 -3.86 16.43 -17.69
CA ASP A 35 -4.84 17.15 -18.51
C ASP A 35 -6.15 16.36 -18.66
N PHE A 36 -7.13 16.75 -17.84
CA PHE A 36 -8.47 16.15 -17.79
C PHE A 36 -9.38 16.52 -18.97
N ARG A 37 -8.87 17.21 -20.01
CA ARG A 37 -9.58 17.35 -21.29
C ARG A 37 -9.53 16.05 -22.10
N PHE A 38 -8.50 15.22 -21.90
CA PHE A 38 -8.33 13.98 -22.66
C PHE A 38 -9.03 12.80 -22.00
N LYS A 39 -9.70 11.99 -22.83
CA LYS A 39 -10.35 10.74 -22.40
C LYS A 39 -9.36 9.78 -21.73
N LYS A 40 -8.16 9.66 -22.31
CA LYS A 40 -7.10 8.76 -21.84
C LYS A 40 -6.76 8.99 -20.37
N THR A 41 -6.65 10.25 -19.96
CA THR A 41 -6.36 10.64 -18.57
C THR A 41 -7.42 10.16 -17.58
N TRP A 42 -8.69 10.17 -17.96
CA TRP A 42 -9.77 9.65 -17.12
C TRP A 42 -9.73 8.13 -17.00
N ILE A 43 -9.38 7.44 -18.09
CA ILE A 43 -9.24 5.97 -18.10
C ILE A 43 -8.10 5.56 -17.16
N GLU A 44 -6.91 6.16 -17.31
CA GLU A 44 -5.75 5.85 -16.48
C GLU A 44 -6.00 6.12 -14.99
N LEU A 45 -6.72 7.21 -14.69
CA LEU A 45 -7.10 7.53 -13.32
C LEU A 45 -8.06 6.47 -12.77
N LEU A 46 -9.09 6.11 -13.53
CA LEU A 46 -10.06 5.12 -13.10
C LEU A 46 -9.41 3.74 -12.88
N GLU A 47 -8.55 3.29 -13.79
CA GLU A 47 -7.79 2.05 -13.63
C GLU A 47 -6.92 2.05 -12.37
N SER A 48 -6.24 3.16 -12.09
CA SER A 48 -5.44 3.30 -10.87
C SER A 48 -6.29 3.22 -9.61
N LEU A 49 -7.48 3.84 -9.61
CA LEU A 49 -8.40 3.83 -8.47
C LEU A 49 -8.96 2.43 -8.23
N THR A 50 -9.43 1.75 -9.27
CA THR A 50 -9.96 0.39 -9.18
C THR A 50 -8.91 -0.58 -8.65
N LYS A 51 -7.68 -0.52 -9.17
CA LYS A 51 -6.57 -1.35 -8.67
C LYS A 51 -6.30 -1.10 -7.19
N CYS A 52 -6.37 0.14 -6.73
CA CYS A 52 -6.19 0.49 -5.32
C CYS A 52 -7.29 -0.09 -4.43
N ILE A 53 -8.54 -0.11 -4.92
CA ILE A 53 -9.69 -0.69 -4.21
C ILE A 53 -9.53 -2.21 -4.12
N ASP A 54 -9.16 -2.87 -5.22
CA ASP A 54 -8.93 -4.32 -5.24
C ASP A 54 -7.80 -4.74 -4.28
N LEU A 55 -6.73 -3.95 -4.24
CA LEU A 55 -5.62 -4.19 -3.29
C LEU A 55 -6.08 -4.02 -1.83
N LYS A 56 -6.90 -3.02 -1.51
CA LYS A 56 -7.46 -2.84 -0.16
C LYS A 56 -8.40 -3.98 0.23
N ALA A 57 -9.27 -4.41 -0.69
CA ALA A 57 -10.15 -5.55 -0.49
C ALA A 57 -9.34 -6.83 -0.23
N SER A 58 -8.31 -7.07 -1.04
CA SER A 58 -7.40 -8.21 -0.90
C SER A 58 -6.64 -8.17 0.42
N ALA A 59 -6.11 -7.02 0.83
CA ALA A 59 -5.43 -6.85 2.11
C ALA A 59 -6.35 -7.13 3.30
N LYS A 60 -7.63 -6.73 3.23
CA LYS A 60 -8.63 -7.04 4.25
C LYS A 60 -8.88 -8.54 4.36
N VAL A 61 -9.03 -9.23 3.22
CA VAL A 61 -9.21 -10.69 3.18
C VAL A 61 -7.98 -11.41 3.74
N ILE A 62 -6.77 -11.00 3.34
CA ILE A 62 -5.51 -11.57 3.86
C ILE A 62 -5.44 -11.38 5.38
N LYS A 63 -5.73 -10.18 5.89
CA LYS A 63 -5.74 -9.92 7.33
C LYS A 63 -6.74 -10.81 8.07
N GLN A 64 -7.95 -10.97 7.55
CA GLN A 64 -8.96 -11.85 8.13
C GLN A 64 -8.53 -13.32 8.11
N SER A 65 -7.95 -13.79 7.02
CA SER A 65 -7.40 -15.14 6.91
C SER A 65 -6.24 -15.36 7.87
N MET A 66 -5.33 -14.40 8.01
CA MET A 66 -4.26 -14.45 9.01
C MET A 66 -4.80 -14.48 10.45
N HIS A 67 -5.86 -13.71 10.77
CA HIS A 67 -6.52 -13.80 12.07
C HIS A 67 -7.16 -15.18 12.30
N ARG A 68 -7.76 -15.79 11.26
CA ARG A 68 -8.34 -17.15 11.36
C ARG A 68 -7.26 -18.19 11.58
N VAL A 69 -6.18 -18.15 10.79
CA VAL A 69 -5.03 -19.04 10.95
C VAL A 69 -4.42 -18.85 12.34
N GLY A 70 -4.15 -17.62 12.76
CA GLY A 70 -3.62 -17.32 14.09
C GLY A 70 -4.47 -17.90 15.22
N ARG A 71 -5.80 -17.78 15.15
CA ARG A 71 -6.70 -18.44 16.11
C ARG A 71 -6.64 -19.97 16.05
N ALA A 72 -6.47 -20.56 14.86
CA ALA A 72 -6.40 -22.01 14.69
C ALA A 72 -5.07 -22.63 15.17
N VAL A 73 -3.95 -21.90 15.09
CA VAL A 73 -2.64 -22.33 15.61
C VAL A 73 -2.31 -21.78 17.01
N GLY A 74 -3.28 -21.16 17.70
CA GLY A 74 -3.12 -20.64 19.06
C GLY A 74 -2.20 -19.41 19.18
N ASN A 75 -1.80 -18.79 18.06
CA ASN A 75 -1.00 -17.57 18.04
C ASN A 75 -1.86 -16.37 17.65
N SER A 76 -2.07 -15.47 18.60
CA SER A 76 -2.71 -14.19 18.33
C SER A 76 -1.86 -13.34 17.37
N TYR A 77 -2.51 -12.41 16.67
CA TYR A 77 -1.82 -11.44 15.80
C TYR A 77 -0.72 -10.67 16.55
N GLN A 78 -0.95 -10.34 17.83
CA GLN A 78 0.05 -9.71 18.70
C GLN A 78 1.29 -10.58 18.91
N GLN A 79 1.14 -11.89 19.15
CA GLN A 79 2.26 -12.80 19.31
C GLN A 79 3.06 -12.95 18.00
N THR A 80 2.40 -12.85 16.85
CA THR A 80 3.08 -12.88 15.55
C THR A 80 3.90 -11.60 15.32
N GLU A 81 3.36 -10.43 15.65
CA GLU A 81 4.07 -9.15 15.58
C GLU A 81 5.27 -9.10 16.56
N GLU A 82 5.11 -9.62 17.78
CA GLU A 82 6.20 -9.75 18.77
C GLU A 82 7.31 -10.70 18.29
N GLN A 83 6.95 -11.81 17.67
CA GLN A 83 7.93 -12.72 17.06
C GLN A 83 8.69 -12.04 15.91
N ILE A 84 7.99 -11.29 15.04
CA ILE A 84 8.62 -10.53 13.95
C ILE A 84 9.58 -9.47 14.51
N ALA A 85 9.19 -8.73 15.55
CA ALA A 85 10.05 -7.74 16.20
C ALA A 85 11.30 -8.40 16.80
N THR A 86 11.15 -9.55 17.46
CA THR A 86 12.24 -10.32 18.06
C THR A 86 13.22 -10.82 16.99
N ILE A 87 12.71 -11.32 15.86
CA ILE A 87 13.53 -11.78 14.73
C ILE A 87 14.33 -10.62 14.14
N LYS A 88 13.70 -9.45 13.94
CA LYS A 88 14.38 -8.26 13.43
C LYS A 88 15.54 -7.83 14.33
N GLU A 89 15.34 -7.84 15.65
CA GLU A 89 16.39 -7.46 16.60
C GLU A 89 17.54 -8.46 16.59
N ARG A 90 17.26 -9.77 16.52
CA ARG A 90 18.31 -10.80 16.39
C ARG A 90 19.14 -10.64 15.11
N VAL A 91 18.49 -10.28 14.00
CA VAL A 91 19.19 -10.00 12.73
C VAL A 91 20.07 -8.76 12.86
N ARG A 92 19.60 -7.71 13.54
CA ARG A 92 20.37 -6.49 13.80
C ARG A 92 21.61 -6.77 14.64
N LEU A 93 21.46 -7.52 15.74
CA LEU A 93 22.55 -7.89 16.62
C LEU A 93 23.60 -8.78 15.93
N LYS A 94 23.17 -9.72 15.09
CA LYS A 94 24.09 -10.54 14.27
C LYS A 94 24.92 -9.71 13.29
N LYS A 95 24.32 -8.70 12.65
CA LYS A 95 25.05 -7.79 11.76
C LYS A 95 26.09 -6.94 12.50
N ILE A 96 25.75 -6.48 13.71
CA ILE A 96 26.69 -5.72 14.55
C ILE A 96 27.85 -6.63 14.99
N ALA A 97 27.56 -7.86 15.41
CA ALA A 97 28.59 -8.84 15.78
C ALA A 97 29.53 -9.17 14.60
N GLN A 98 28.98 -9.40 13.40
CA GLN A 98 29.76 -9.63 12.18
C GLN A 98 30.57 -8.40 11.73
N GLY A 99 30.09 -7.19 11.99
CA GLY A 99 30.85 -5.96 11.75
C GLY A 99 32.00 -5.74 12.74
N LYS A 100 31.87 -6.25 13.96
CA LYS A 100 32.90 -6.18 15.01
C LYS A 100 34.05 -7.17 14.77
N ASP A 101 33.73 -8.37 14.29
CA ASP A 101 34.73 -9.40 13.95
C ASP A 101 35.70 -8.94 12.84
N ARG A 102 35.21 -8.16 11.87
CA ARG A 102 36.04 -7.61 10.78
C ARG A 102 37.06 -6.55 11.21
N LEU A 103 36.94 -5.97 12.40
CA LEU A 103 37.86 -4.95 12.91
C LEU A 103 38.96 -5.52 13.81
N VAL A 104 38.88 -6.79 14.22
CA VAL A 104 39.84 -7.41 15.14
C VAL A 104 40.77 -8.42 14.44
N GLY A 105 40.45 -8.85 13.21
CA GLY A 105 41.25 -9.82 12.44
C GLY A 105 42.34 -9.22 11.52
N GLY A 106 42.87 -8.03 11.83
CA GLY A 106 43.77 -7.27 10.96
C GLY A 106 45.10 -6.89 11.59
N GLY A 107 45.67 -7.73 12.45
CA GLY A 107 47.00 -7.49 12.99
C GLY A 107 47.53 -8.65 13.81
N ILE A 108 48.21 -9.58 13.13
CA ILE A 108 49.59 -10.02 13.43
C ILE A 108 50.22 -10.40 12.10
#